data_AF-T1BNQ6-F1
#
_entry.id   AF-T1BNQ6-F1
#
_cell.length_a   1.000
_cell.length_b   1.000
_cell.length_c   1.000
_cell.angle_alpha   90.00
_cell.angle_beta   90.00
_cell.angle_gamma   90.00
#
_symmetry.space_group_name_H-M   'P 1'
#
loop_
_entity.id
_entity.type
_entity.pdbx_description
1 polymer ?
#
loop_
_entity_poly.entity_id
_entity_poly.type
_entity_poly.pdbx_seq_one_letter_code
_entity_poly.pdbx_strand_id
1 'polypeptide(L)'
;MKNAMKSITRQTLLAALLIVATPLLAPVARAAAKPAIATAAKAARPVLLPIPKPRAVVTHHSVVIAGQRIDYTATAGTLLLYDAKHQATASVFYIAYTKDGVHDPARRPITFAYNGGPGFASALVGYRLVSVHAGLV
;
A
#
# COMPACT_ATOMS: atom_id res chain seq x y z
N MET A 1 7.21 -30.98 64.31
CA MET A 1 6.01 -31.24 65.13
C MET A 1 4.81 -30.93 64.24
N LYS A 2 4.29 -31.90 63.50
CA LYS A 2 3.11 -32.74 63.82
C LYS A 2 1.83 -31.92 64.02
N ASN A 3 0.85 -32.24 63.15
CA ASN A 3 -0.60 -32.04 63.27
C ASN A 3 -1.07 -30.65 62.82
N ALA A 4 -2.19 -30.45 62.14
CA ALA A 4 -3.24 -31.28 61.54
C ALA A 4 -4.07 -30.23 60.73
N MET A 5 -4.79 -30.51 59.66
CA MET A 5 -6.10 -31.15 59.71
C MET A 5 -6.77 -30.93 58.33
N LYS A 6 -6.97 -32.03 57.61
CA LYS A 6 -8.14 -32.37 56.78
C LYS A 6 -8.91 -31.23 56.08
N SER A 7 -8.70 -31.15 54.76
CA SER A 7 -9.74 -30.82 53.77
C SER A 7 -9.30 -31.53 52.48
N ILE A 8 -9.44 -32.86 52.34
CA ILE A 8 -10.71 -33.54 52.01
C ILE A 8 -11.52 -32.61 51.11
N THR A 9 -11.51 -32.72 49.78
CA THR A 9 -12.11 -33.85 49.05
C THR A 9 -11.94 -33.61 47.54
N ARG A 10 -11.84 -34.69 46.75
CA ARG A 10 -12.12 -34.79 45.29
C ARG A 10 -10.96 -34.69 44.31
N GLN A 11 -9.99 -35.60 44.47
CA GLN A 11 -9.37 -36.28 43.33
C GLN A 11 -9.65 -37.79 43.46
N THR A 12 -10.55 -38.33 42.63
CA THR A 12 -10.71 -39.76 42.26
C THR A 12 -11.55 -39.76 40.97
N LEU A 13 -11.03 -39.84 39.73
CA LEU A 13 -10.34 -40.91 38.99
C LEU A 13 -11.30 -42.03 38.51
N LEU A 14 -11.20 -42.37 37.20
CA LEU A 14 -11.78 -43.51 36.43
C LEU A 14 -13.27 -43.43 36.03
N ALA A 15 -13.76 -43.91 34.87
CA ALA A 15 -13.23 -44.48 33.63
C ALA A 15 -14.43 -44.84 32.71
N ALA A 16 -14.14 -45.21 31.45
CA ALA A 16 -14.97 -45.96 30.48
C ALA A 16 -16.06 -45.15 29.71
N LEU A 17 -16.30 -45.30 28.40
CA LEU A 17 -15.74 -46.07 27.28
C LEU A 17 -16.55 -45.64 26.01
N LEU A 18 -15.95 -45.80 24.82
CA LEU A 18 -16.53 -46.06 23.47
C LEU A 18 -15.92 -45.15 22.39
N ILE A 19 -14.88 -45.61 21.68
CA ILE A 19 -14.87 -46.47 20.48
C ILE A 19 -15.05 -45.67 19.18
N VAL A 20 -14.05 -45.86 18.33
CA VAL A 20 -13.78 -45.33 16.99
C VAL A 20 -14.74 -45.90 15.94
N ALA A 21 -15.18 -45.08 14.97
CA ALA A 21 -15.10 -45.31 13.50
C ALA A 21 -16.21 -44.56 12.70
N THR A 22 -15.74 -43.75 11.75
CA THR A 22 -16.38 -42.94 10.68
C THR A 22 -17.18 -43.76 9.63
N PRO A 23 -17.87 -43.21 8.58
CA PRO A 23 -17.91 -41.83 8.05
C PRO A 23 -19.31 -41.33 7.54
N LEU A 24 -19.44 -40.06 7.16
CA LEU A 24 -20.15 -39.70 5.91
C LEU A 24 -19.77 -38.28 5.46
N LEU A 25 -19.27 -38.17 4.23
CA LEU A 25 -19.04 -36.90 3.56
C LEU A 25 -20.36 -36.15 3.40
N ALA A 26 -20.41 -34.92 3.92
CA ALA A 26 -21.26 -33.88 3.34
C ALA A 26 -20.32 -32.84 2.72
N PRO A 27 -20.41 -32.53 1.42
CA PRO A 27 -19.74 -31.37 0.89
C PRO A 27 -20.43 -30.16 1.53
N VAL A 28 -19.72 -29.43 2.39
CA VAL A 28 -20.07 -28.03 2.63
C VAL A 28 -19.88 -27.36 1.28
N ALA A 29 -20.98 -27.18 0.55
CA ALA A 29 -21.02 -26.29 -0.59
C ALA A 29 -20.58 -24.92 -0.06
N ARG A 30 -19.31 -24.56 -0.32
CA ARG A 30 -18.84 -23.20 -0.18
C ARG A 30 -19.67 -22.43 -1.20
N ALA A 31 -20.74 -21.78 -0.74
CA ALA A 31 -21.41 -20.77 -1.52
C ALA A 31 -20.31 -19.79 -1.93
N ALA A 32 -19.97 -19.81 -3.23
CA ALA A 32 -19.13 -18.79 -3.82
C ALA A 32 -19.94 -17.50 -3.68
N ALA A 33 -19.71 -16.76 -2.60
CA ALA A 33 -20.14 -15.39 -2.49
C ALA A 33 -19.40 -14.63 -3.61
N LYS A 34 -20.07 -14.51 -4.75
CA LYS A 34 -19.70 -13.57 -5.80
C LYS A 34 -19.64 -12.22 -5.09
N PRO A 35 -18.49 -11.51 -5.05
CA PRO A 35 -18.48 -10.18 -4.47
C PRO A 35 -19.42 -9.35 -5.32
N ALA A 36 -20.61 -9.06 -4.79
CA ALA A 36 -21.49 -8.09 -5.37
C ALA A 36 -20.73 -6.77 -5.29
N ILE A 37 -20.26 -6.29 -6.44
CA ILE A 37 -19.88 -4.89 -6.58
C ILE A 37 -21.14 -4.14 -6.19
N ALA A 38 -21.13 -3.57 -4.98
CA ALA A 38 -22.19 -2.71 -4.52
C ALA A 38 -22.38 -1.66 -5.61
N THR A 39 -23.57 -1.68 -6.21
CA THR A 39 -24.00 -0.73 -7.22
C THR A 39 -23.74 0.66 -6.65
N ALA A 40 -22.78 1.37 -7.25
CA ALA A 40 -22.35 2.67 -6.78
C ALA A 40 -23.57 3.56 -6.59
N ALA A 41 -23.70 4.09 -5.38
CA ALA A 41 -24.68 5.10 -5.04
C ALA A 41 -24.72 6.16 -6.15
N LYS A 42 -25.94 6.51 -6.57
CA LYS A 42 -26.26 7.65 -7.43
C LYS A 42 -25.42 8.84 -6.99
N ALA A 43 -24.37 9.13 -7.76
CA ALA A 43 -23.39 10.16 -7.42
C ALA A 43 -24.12 11.49 -7.32
N ALA A 44 -24.05 12.11 -6.14
CA ALA A 44 -24.30 13.54 -6.01
C ALA A 44 -23.41 14.25 -7.04
N ARG A 45 -23.98 15.17 -7.82
CA ARG A 45 -23.25 15.97 -8.80
C ARG A 45 -22.07 16.64 -8.05
N PRO A 46 -20.81 16.33 -8.38
CA PRO A 46 -19.70 16.91 -7.64
C PRO A 46 -19.75 18.42 -7.80
N VAL A 47 -19.67 19.13 -6.68
CA VAL A 47 -19.40 20.57 -6.68
C VAL A 47 -18.07 20.76 -7.40
N LEU A 48 -18.08 21.45 -8.54
CA LEU A 48 -16.88 21.73 -9.31
C LEU A 48 -16.05 22.76 -8.53
N LEU A 49 -15.12 22.28 -7.71
CA LEU A 49 -14.11 23.15 -7.10
C LEU A 49 -13.23 23.71 -8.23
N PRO A 50 -12.82 25.00 -8.15
CA PRO A 50 -11.90 25.57 -9.12
C PRO A 50 -10.61 24.74 -9.20
N ILE A 51 -10.13 24.48 -10.42
CA ILE A 51 -8.88 23.76 -10.63
C ILE A 51 -7.73 24.65 -10.18
N PRO A 52 -6.88 24.21 -9.23
CA PRO A 52 -5.74 25.00 -8.78
C PRO A 52 -4.74 25.26 -9.90
N LYS A 53 -4.02 26.39 -9.80
CA LYS A 53 -2.89 26.66 -10.69
C LYS A 53 -1.79 25.59 -10.53
N PRO A 54 -1.03 25.25 -11.58
CA PRO A 54 0.10 24.34 -11.46
C PRO A 54 1.14 24.90 -10.48
N ARG A 55 1.69 24.02 -9.64
CA ARG A 55 2.81 24.36 -8.74
C ARG A 55 3.77 23.17 -8.68
N ALA A 56 5.05 23.46 -8.50
CA ALA A 56 6.08 22.46 -8.25
C ALA A 56 6.99 22.89 -7.09
N VAL A 57 7.54 21.90 -6.39
CA VAL A 57 8.62 22.02 -5.41
C VAL A 57 9.77 21.13 -5.87
N VAL A 58 10.98 21.68 -5.90
CA VAL A 58 12.19 21.02 -6.38
C VAL A 58 13.17 20.87 -5.23
N THR A 59 13.80 19.71 -5.13
CA THR A 59 14.85 19.41 -4.15
C THR A 59 15.95 18.58 -4.80
N HIS A 60 17.18 18.68 -4.30
CA HIS A 60 18.34 17.96 -4.83
C HIS A 60 18.88 16.98 -3.78
N HIS A 61 19.19 15.77 -4.21
CA HIS A 61 19.55 14.66 -3.32
C HIS A 61 20.57 13.74 -4.00
N SER A 62 21.03 12.74 -3.25
CA SER A 62 21.89 11.69 -3.76
C SER A 62 21.56 10.35 -3.12
N VAL A 63 21.74 9.28 -3.87
CA VAL A 63 21.60 7.91 -3.36
C VAL A 63 22.71 7.01 -3.89
N VAL A 64 23.03 5.94 -3.16
CA VAL A 64 23.91 4.88 -3.65
C VAL A 64 23.08 3.68 -4.07
N ILE A 65 23.16 3.27 -5.34
CA ILE A 65 22.49 2.09 -5.89
C ILE A 65 23.57 1.20 -6.49
N ALA A 66 23.64 -0.06 -6.04
CA ALA A 66 24.66 -1.03 -6.49
C ALA A 66 26.10 -0.49 -6.40
N GLY A 67 26.42 0.22 -5.31
CA GLY A 67 27.74 0.82 -5.08
C GLY A 67 28.04 2.10 -5.89
N GLN A 68 27.14 2.53 -6.76
CA GLN A 68 27.29 3.77 -7.53
C GLN A 68 26.49 4.90 -6.90
N ARG A 69 27.16 6.04 -6.66
CA ARG A 69 26.49 7.29 -6.28
C ARG A 69 25.72 7.85 -7.48
N ILE A 70 24.46 8.20 -7.24
CA ILE A 70 23.56 8.83 -8.20
C ILE A 70 23.04 10.10 -7.56
N ASP A 71 23.48 11.24 -8.06
CA ASP A 71 22.88 12.54 -7.76
C ASP A 71 21.61 12.70 -8.60
N TYR A 72 20.54 13.21 -7.97
CA TYR A 72 19.25 13.37 -8.62
C TYR A 72 18.47 14.57 -8.08
N THR A 73 17.65 15.12 -8.97
CA THR A 73 16.67 16.16 -8.66
C THR A 73 15.29 15.52 -8.49
N ALA A 74 14.64 15.77 -7.35
CA ALA A 74 13.27 15.37 -7.06
C ALA A 74 12.32 16.56 -7.21
N THR A 75 11.29 16.40 -8.05
CA THR A 75 10.26 17.42 -8.29
C THR A 75 8.89 16.87 -7.92
N ALA A 76 8.20 17.49 -6.97
CA ALA A 76 6.81 17.20 -6.66
C ALA A 76 5.94 18.34 -7.20
N GLY A 77 4.91 18.04 -7.99
CA GLY A 77 4.10 19.10 -8.60
C GLY A 77 2.76 18.64 -9.16
N THR A 78 2.10 19.52 -9.89
CA THR A 78 0.82 19.25 -10.55
C THR A 78 0.84 19.54 -12.05
N LEU A 79 0.16 18.69 -12.82
CA LEU A 79 -0.08 18.84 -14.26
C LEU A 79 -1.54 19.12 -14.51
N LEU A 80 -1.84 20.08 -15.38
CA LEU A 80 -3.22 20.34 -15.81
C LEU A 80 -3.56 19.48 -17.02
N LEU A 81 -4.74 18.87 -16.99
CA LEU A 81 -5.35 18.22 -18.14
C LEU A 81 -6.32 19.19 -18.79
N TYR A 82 -6.29 19.28 -20.11
CA TYR A 82 -7.10 20.22 -20.89
C TYR A 82 -8.06 19.48 -21.80
N ASP A 83 -9.24 20.05 -22.04
CA ASP A 83 -10.15 19.59 -23.08
C ASP A 83 -9.77 20.13 -24.48
N ALA A 84 -10.58 19.79 -25.49
CA ALA A 84 -10.39 20.25 -26.86
C ALA A 84 -10.55 21.78 -27.05
N LYS A 85 -11.12 22.48 -26.05
CA LYS A 85 -11.26 23.94 -26.02
C LYS A 85 -10.15 24.61 -25.21
N HIS A 86 -9.11 23.85 -24.82
CA HIS A 86 -8.03 24.28 -23.93
C HIS A 86 -8.49 24.76 -22.55
N GLN A 87 -9.63 24.26 -22.07
CA GLN A 87 -10.08 24.50 -20.70
C GLN A 87 -9.52 23.42 -19.79
N ALA A 88 -8.92 23.80 -18.65
CA ALA A 88 -8.44 22.84 -17.68
C ALA A 88 -9.65 22.04 -17.13
N THR A 89 -9.52 20.72 -17.08
CA THR A 89 -10.57 19.79 -16.60
C THR A 89 -10.14 19.00 -15.37
N ALA A 90 -8.83 18.85 -15.14
CA ALA A 90 -8.28 18.21 -13.95
C ALA A 90 -6.87 18.72 -13.63
N SER A 91 -6.44 18.48 -12.39
CA SER A 91 -5.07 18.64 -11.92
C SER A 91 -4.56 17.32 -11.37
N VAL A 92 -3.45 16.83 -11.90
CA VAL A 92 -2.83 15.55 -11.53
C VAL A 92 -1.54 15.82 -10.77
N PHE A 93 -1.45 15.36 -9.53
CA PHE A 93 -0.22 15.40 -8.75
C PHE A 93 0.80 14.35 -9.24
N TYR A 94 2.08 14.70 -9.25
CA TYR A 94 3.18 13.80 -9.59
C TYR A 94 4.41 14.04 -8.72
N ILE A 95 5.29 13.03 -8.69
CA ILE A 95 6.66 13.15 -8.20
C ILE A 95 7.58 12.60 -9.31
N ALA A 96 8.59 13.37 -9.72
CA ALA A 96 9.59 12.99 -10.70
C ALA A 96 10.98 12.95 -10.05
N TYR A 97 11.74 11.89 -10.34
CA TYR A 97 13.13 11.72 -9.93
C TYR A 97 14.01 11.69 -11.18
N THR A 98 14.80 12.75 -11.39
CA THR A 98 15.64 12.91 -12.57
C THR A 98 17.10 12.77 -12.17
N LYS A 99 17.83 11.83 -12.79
CA LYS A 99 19.27 11.70 -12.59
C LYS A 99 19.97 12.94 -13.16
N ASP A 100 20.87 13.53 -12.39
CA ASP A 100 21.65 14.69 -12.81
C ASP A 100 22.90 14.27 -13.60
N GLY A 101 23.51 15.21 -14.33
CA GLY A 101 24.77 14.97 -15.06
C GLY A 101 24.66 14.01 -16.26
N VAL A 102 23.47 13.81 -16.83
CA VAL A 102 23.27 12.97 -18.00
C VAL A 102 23.66 13.75 -19.27
N HIS A 103 24.67 13.25 -20.00
CA HIS A 103 25.19 13.89 -21.23
C HIS A 103 24.15 13.97 -22.36
N ASP A 104 23.34 12.92 -22.53
CA ASP A 104 22.26 12.87 -23.53
C ASP A 104 20.94 12.44 -22.86
N PRO A 105 20.12 13.41 -22.40
CA PRO A 105 18.84 13.12 -21.74
C PRO A 105 17.83 12.42 -22.65
N ALA A 106 17.88 12.65 -23.97
CA ALA A 106 16.89 12.11 -24.91
C ALA A 106 17.01 10.58 -25.07
N ARG A 107 18.21 10.04 -24.82
CA ARG A 107 18.46 8.60 -24.84
C ARG A 107 18.18 7.89 -23.52
N ARG A 108 17.93 8.63 -22.43
CA ARG A 108 17.67 8.02 -21.12
C ARG A 108 16.21 7.55 -21.05
N PRO A 109 15.95 6.26 -20.75
CA PRO A 109 14.58 5.78 -20.60
C PRO A 109 13.83 6.50 -19.48
N ILE A 110 12.52 6.68 -19.69
CA ILE A 110 11.59 7.21 -18.70
C ILE A 110 10.70 6.06 -18.23
N THR A 111 10.58 5.91 -16.92
CA THR A 111 9.67 4.95 -16.30
C THR A 111 8.55 5.70 -15.60
N PHE A 112 7.31 5.33 -15.91
CA PHE A 112 6.13 5.78 -15.18
C PHE A 112 5.67 4.67 -14.22
N ALA A 113 5.41 5.04 -12.97
CA ALA A 113 4.90 4.13 -11.96
C ALA A 113 3.60 4.69 -11.39
N TYR A 114 2.57 3.85 -11.32
CA TYR A 114 1.27 4.19 -10.77
C TYR A 114 0.77 3.06 -9.88
N ASN A 115 0.03 3.40 -8.84
CA ASN A 115 -0.64 2.39 -8.02
C ASN A 115 -1.84 1.78 -8.74
N GLY A 116 -2.17 0.56 -8.34
CA GLY A 116 -3.39 -0.14 -8.77
C GLY A 116 -4.58 0.14 -7.87
N GLY A 117 -5.68 -0.58 -8.14
CA GLY A 117 -6.96 -0.40 -7.45
C GLY A 117 -7.64 0.92 -7.80
N PRO A 118 -8.98 1.02 -7.71
CA PRO A 118 -9.65 2.30 -7.88
C PRO A 118 -9.37 3.20 -6.67
N GLY A 119 -8.78 4.37 -6.91
CA GLY A 119 -8.68 5.46 -5.92
C GLY A 119 -7.47 5.44 -4.98
N PHE A 120 -6.54 4.50 -5.11
CA PHE A 120 -5.31 4.51 -4.30
C PHE A 120 -4.25 5.46 -4.88
N ALA A 121 -3.60 6.24 -4.01
CA ALA A 121 -2.63 7.25 -4.43
C ALA A 121 -1.30 6.64 -4.88
N SER A 122 -0.83 6.96 -6.09
CA SER A 122 0.49 6.54 -6.61
C SER A 122 1.68 6.98 -5.75
N ALA A 123 1.50 7.94 -4.85
CA ALA A 123 2.51 8.32 -3.86
C ALA A 123 3.01 7.12 -3.02
N LEU A 124 2.20 6.05 -2.86
CA LEU A 124 2.64 4.83 -2.15
C LEU A 124 3.62 3.97 -2.96
N VAL A 125 3.66 4.07 -4.30
CA VAL A 125 4.72 3.42 -5.10
C VAL A 125 6.05 4.16 -4.97
N GLY A 126 6.07 5.33 -4.33
CA GLY A 126 7.27 6.13 -4.14
C GLY A 126 8.42 5.24 -3.69
N TYR A 127 9.45 5.15 -4.54
CA TYR A 127 10.64 4.35 -4.26
C TYR A 127 11.28 4.91 -2.99
N ARG A 128 11.02 4.27 -1.85
CA ARG A 128 11.68 4.56 -0.58
C ARG A 128 13.17 4.25 -0.75
N LEU A 129 13.93 5.22 -1.24
CA LEU A 129 15.40 5.23 -1.16
C LEU A 129 15.78 5.61 0.28
N VAL A 130 15.50 4.73 1.24
CA VAL A 130 16.06 4.86 2.58
C VAL A 130 17.40 4.15 2.57
N SER A 131 18.49 4.91 2.57
CA SER A 131 19.74 4.46 3.20
C SER A 131 20.28 5.60 4.03
N VAL A 132 19.87 5.63 5.30
CA VAL A 132 20.65 6.26 6.35
C VAL A 132 21.01 5.13 7.31
N HIS A 133 22.08 4.40 6.98
CA HIS A 133 22.83 3.67 8.01
C HIS A 133 23.55 4.74 8.83
N ALA A 134 22.87 5.27 9.85
CA ALA A 134 23.55 5.93 10.96
C ALA A 134 24.26 4.81 11.75
N GLY A 135 25.51 4.53 11.37
CA GLY A 135 26.41 3.72 12.19
C GLY A 135 26.73 4.49 13.46
N LEU A 136 26.28 3.95 14.60
CA LEU A 136 26.92 4.21 15.89
C LEU A 136 28.29 3.51 15.87
N VAL A 137 29.36 4.29 15.98
CA VAL A 137 30.61 3.90 16.63
C VAL A 137 30.92 5.02 17.62
#